data_AF-A0A2E0G5G9-F1
#
_entry.id   AF-A0A2E0G5G9-F1
#
_cell.length_a   1.000
_cell.length_b   1.000
_cell.length_c   1.000
_cell.angle_alpha   90.00
_cell.angle_beta   90.00
_cell.angle_gamma   90.00
#
_symmetry.space_group_name_H-M   'P 1'
#
loop_
_entity.id
_entity.type
_entity.pdbx_description
1 polymer ?
#
loop_
_entity_poly.entity_id
_entity_poly.type
_entity_poly.pdbx_seq_one_letter_code
_entity_poly.pdbx_strand_id
1 'polypeptide(L)' 'MNYAIILTTVSTKEEGYVIANELVQNKLAACVNIVPKVHSVYEWENQIQNDEEL' A
#
# COMPACT_ATOMS: atom_id res chain seq x y z
N MET A 1 -15.41 20.34 -3.51
CA MET A 1 -14.16 19.70 -3.05
C MET A 1 -14.27 18.25 -3.45
N ASN A 2 -13.30 17.74 -4.21
CA ASN A 2 -13.29 16.35 -4.63
C ASN A 2 -12.26 15.62 -3.78
N TYR A 3 -12.64 14.47 -3.26
CA TYR A 3 -11.79 13.60 -2.46
C TYR A 3 -11.63 12.30 -3.24
N ALA A 4 -10.49 11.64 -3.05
CA ALA A 4 -10.23 10.32 -3.59
C ALA A 4 -9.66 9.43 -2.48
N ILE A 5 -9.98 8.14 -2.55
CA ILE A 5 -9.30 7.11 -1.77
C ILE A 5 -8.34 6.42 -2.72
N ILE A 6 -7.06 6.35 -2.33
CA ILE A 6 -6.03 5.63 -3.06
C ILE A 6 -5.74 4.35 -2.26
N LEU A 7 -5.80 3.21 -2.93
CA LEU A 7 -5.43 1.91 -2.39
C LEU A 7 -4.14 1.48 -3.07
N THR A 8 -3.18 1.05 -2.26
CA THR A 8 -1.88 0.53 -2.72
C THR A 8 -1.43 -0.56 -1.76
N THR A 9 -0.63 -1.50 -2.25
CA THR A 9 0.12 -2.45 -1.44
C THR A 9 1.61 -2.05 -1.44
N VAL A 10 2.37 -2.65 -0.53
CA VAL A 10 3.82 -2.44 -0.36
C VAL A 10 4.44 -3.75 0.09
N SER A 11 5.70 -3.97 -0.26
CA SER A 11 6.36 -5.26 -0.01
C SER A 11 6.78 -5.46 1.44
N THR A 12 6.94 -4.37 2.21
CA THR A 12 7.36 -4.44 3.61
C THR A 12 6.68 -3.39 4.49
N LYS A 13 6.56 -3.71 5.78
CA LYS A 13 6.14 -2.78 6.82
C LYS A 13 6.93 -1.48 6.83
N GLU A 14 8.25 -1.54 6.74
CA GLU A 14 9.14 -0.37 6.74
C GLU A 14 8.85 0.56 5.55
N GLU A 15 8.69 0.00 4.35
CA GLU A 15 8.32 0.75 3.14
C GLU A 15 6.97 1.45 3.31
N GLY A 16 5.97 0.74 3.86
CA GLY A 16 4.65 1.30 4.15
C GLY A 16 4.72 2.52 5.08
N TYR A 17 5.55 2.48 6.14
CA TYR A 17 5.73 3.62 7.03
C TYR A 17 6.46 4.78 6.35
N VAL A 18 7.50 4.51 5.56
CA VAL A 18 8.23 5.57 4.84
C VAL A 18 7.27 6.31 3.89
N ILE A 19 6.51 5.59 3.07
CA ILE A 19 5.55 6.18 2.15
C ILE A 19 4.45 6.95 2.89
N ALA A 20 3.87 6.37 3.93
CA ALA A 20 2.81 7.02 4.71
C ALA A 20 3.28 8.34 5.34
N ASN A 21 4.47 8.36 5.94
CA ASN A 21 5.04 9.54 6.56
C ASN A 21 5.33 10.63 5.52
N GLU A 22 5.98 10.28 4.40
CA GLU A 22 6.29 11.24 3.34
C GLU A 22 5.03 11.85 2.72
N LEU A 23 3.99 11.06 2.46
CA LEU A 23 2.72 11.56 1.90
C LEU A 23 2.04 12.59 2.80
N VAL A 24 2.02 12.34 4.12
CA VAL A 24 1.40 13.25 5.10
C VAL A 24 2.29 14.47 5.34
N GLN A 25 3.60 14.28 5.52
CA GLN A 25 4.56 15.36 5.76
C GLN A 25 4.58 16.38 4.60
N ASN A 26 4.53 15.90 3.37
CA ASN A 26 4.49 16.74 2.17
C ASN A 26 3.06 17.22 1.81
N LYS A 27 2.06 16.93 2.65
CA LYS A 27 0.65 17.31 2.47
C LYS A 27 0.04 16.82 1.15
N LEU A 28 0.50 15.68 0.65
CA LEU A 28 -0.04 15.02 -0.55
C LEU A 28 -1.25 14.14 -0.22
N ALA A 29 -1.30 13.61 1.01
CA ALA A 29 -2.47 12.93 1.56
C ALA A 29 -2.83 13.54 2.93
N ALA A 30 -4.13 13.60 3.23
CA ALA A 30 -4.60 14.08 4.53
C ALA A 30 -4.35 13.04 5.64
N CYS A 31 -4.46 11.75 5.32
CA CYS A 31 -4.15 10.63 6.20
C CYS A 31 -3.80 9.39 5.37
N VAL A 32 -3.14 8.41 6.01
CA VAL A 32 -2.85 7.09 5.44
C VAL A 32 -3.10 6.04 6.52
N ASN A 33 -3.82 4.97 6.18
CA ASN A 33 -4.05 3.82 7.05
C ASN A 33 -3.17 2.65 6.59
N ILE A 34 -2.52 1.97 7.53
CA ILE A 34 -1.65 0.82 7.27
C ILE A 34 -2.36 -0.45 7.79
N VAL A 35 -2.61 -1.42 6.90
CA VAL A 35 -3.38 -2.65 7.21
C VAL A 35 -2.48 -3.87 7.06
N PRO A 36 -1.90 -4.43 8.14
CA PRO A 36 -0.88 -5.49 8.07
C PRO A 36 -1.44 -6.85 7.64
N LYS A 37 -0.55 -7.75 7.18
CA LYS A 37 -0.86 -9.15 6.84
C LYS A 37 -1.87 -9.29 5.69
N VAL A 38 -1.67 -8.53 4.62
CA VAL A 38 -2.48 -8.68 3.42
C VAL A 38 -1.88 -9.78 2.55
N HIS A 39 -2.71 -10.61 1.94
CA HIS A 39 -2.27 -11.54 0.91
C HIS A 39 -2.80 -11.10 -0.45
N SER A 40 -1.87 -10.88 -1.39
CA SER A 40 -2.16 -10.60 -2.79
C SER A 40 -2.20 -11.92 -3.58
N VAL A 41 -3.30 -12.16 -4.29
CA VAL A 41 -3.43 -13.30 -5.21
C VAL A 41 -3.61 -12.77 -6.62
N TYR A 42 -2.69 -13.09 -7.51
CA TYR A 42 -2.67 -12.55 -8.87
C TYR A 42 -2.01 -13.53 -9.86
N GLU A 43 -2.21 -13.32 -11.15
CA GLU A 43 -1.57 -14.10 -12.20
C GLU A 43 -0.34 -13.37 -12.74
N TRP A 44 0.80 -14.07 -12.79
CA TRP A 44 2.03 -13.58 -13.38
C TRP A 44 2.77 -14.72 -14.07
N GLU A 45 3.25 -14.49 -15.30
CA GLU A 45 3.83 -15.52 -16.18
C GLU A 45 2.99 -16.81 -16.30
N ASN A 46 1.66 -16.66 -16.39
CA ASN A 46 0.68 -17.77 -16.45
C ASN A 46 0.67 -18.67 -15.20
N GLN A 47 1.16 -18.16 -14.06
CA GLN A 47 1.14 -18.85 -12.77
C GLN A 47 0.42 -17.98 -11.74
N ILE A 48 -0.37 -18.65 -10.88
CA ILE A 48 -1.02 -17.97 -9.75
C ILE A 48 0.03 -17.74 -8.66
N GLN A 49 0.30 -16.47 -8.38
CA GLN A 49 1.15 -16.01 -7.29
C GLN A 49 0.30 -15.76 -6.04
N ASN A 50 0.90 -15.99 -4.89
CA ASN A 50 0.33 -15.72 -3.58
C ASN A 50 1.41 -15.05 -2.74
N ASP A 51 1.35 -13.73 -2.65
CA ASP A 51 2.37 -12.94 -1.95
C ASP A 51 1.80 -12.35 -0.67
N GLU A 52 2.62 -12.37 0.37
CA GLU A 52 2.39 -11.56 1.57
C GLU A 52 2.81 -10.11 1.28
N GLU A 53 1.90 -9.19 1.51
CA GLU A 53 2.14 -7.76 1.48
C GLU A 53 2.15 -7.24 2.93
N LEU A 54 3.04 -6.27 3.17
CA LEU A 54 3.17 -5.49 4.41
C LEU A 54 3.49 -6.28 5.70
#